data_AF-A0A451DL43-F1
#
_entry.id   AF-A0A451DL43-F1
#
_cell.length_a   1.000
_cell.length_b   1.000
_cell.length_c   1.000
_cell.angle_alpha   90.00
_cell.angle_beta   90.00
_cell.angle_gamma   90.00
#
_symmetry.space_group_name_H-M   'P 1'
#
loop_
_entity.id
_entity.type
_entity.pdbx_description
1 polymer ?
#
loop_
_entity_poly.entity_id
_entity_poly.type
_entity_poly.pdbx_seq_one_letter_code
_entity_poly.pdbx_strand_id
1 'polypeptide(L)'
;MRYPNTKNGDAYFSLQTYLKGFIFSILLTIIPFWMVINRAGSKSTILSLVIICAIVQIFVHLIYFLHLNRKSEEGWNFIAILFTALIILIIIAGSLWIMWNLNCNMMDS
;
A
#
# COMPACT_ATOMS: atom_id res chain seq x y z
N MET A 1 21.61 19.94 -39.96
CA MET A 1 21.11 20.02 -38.57
C MET A 1 19.94 19.06 -38.44
N ARG A 2 20.13 17.91 -37.78
CA ARG A 2 19.14 16.83 -37.67
C ARG A 2 18.36 17.06 -36.39
N TYR A 3 17.11 17.53 -36.49
CA TYR A 3 16.22 17.64 -35.34
C TYR A 3 16.08 16.24 -34.70
N PRO A 4 16.39 16.06 -33.41
CA PRO A 4 16.17 14.79 -32.75
C PRO A 4 14.66 14.50 -32.75
N ASN A 5 14.28 13.34 -33.29
CA ASN A 5 12.92 12.84 -33.22
C ASN A 5 12.52 12.75 -31.74
N THR A 6 11.60 13.63 -31.34
CA THR A 6 11.02 13.63 -30.00
C THR A 6 10.32 12.29 -29.76
N LYS A 7 10.84 11.52 -28.80
CA LYS A 7 10.23 10.25 -28.36
C LYS A 7 8.99 10.54 -27.53
N ASN A 8 7.94 11.07 -28.16
CA ASN A 8 6.68 11.34 -27.49
C ASN A 8 6.00 10.02 -27.03
N GLY A 9 6.30 8.88 -27.66
CA GLY A 9 5.72 7.58 -27.32
C GLY A 9 6.07 7.03 -25.92
N ASP A 10 7.25 7.36 -25.40
CA ASP A 10 7.74 6.79 -24.13
C ASP A 10 7.08 7.45 -22.90
N ALA A 11 6.70 8.73 -23.01
CA ALA A 11 6.02 9.47 -21.95
C ALA A 11 4.54 9.06 -21.79
N TYR A 12 3.85 8.74 -22.89
CA TYR A 12 2.46 8.25 -22.84
C TYR A 12 2.34 6.91 -22.10
N PHE A 13 3.32 6.01 -22.25
CA PHE A 13 3.31 4.69 -21.59
C PHE A 13 3.46 4.80 -20.06
N SER A 14 4.32 5.72 -19.60
CA SER A 14 4.48 6.01 -18.16
C SER A 14 3.20 6.61 -17.57
N LEU A 15 2.64 7.66 -18.20
CA LEU A 15 1.42 8.33 -17.74
C LEU A 15 0.21 7.37 -17.65
N GLN A 16 0.04 6.46 -18.62
CA GLN A 16 -1.04 5.47 -18.57
C GLN A 16 -0.93 4.53 -17.35
N THR A 17 0.29 4.19 -16.92
CA THR A 17 0.48 3.30 -15.77
C THR A 17 0.19 4.02 -14.45
N TYR A 18 0.62 5.28 -14.32
CA TYR A 18 0.26 6.11 -13.17
C TYR A 18 -1.26 6.35 -13.09
N LEU A 19 -1.93 6.63 -14.23
CA LEU A 19 -3.38 6.79 -14.27
C LEU A 19 -4.12 5.51 -13.85
N LYS A 20 -3.68 4.33 -14.31
CA LYS A 20 -4.27 3.06 -13.88
C LYS A 20 -4.15 2.85 -12.37
N GLY A 21 -2.98 3.09 -11.80
CA GLY A 21 -2.77 3.01 -10.35
C GLY A 21 -3.60 4.02 -9.56
N PHE A 22 -3.74 5.24 -10.09
CA PHE A 22 -4.56 6.29 -9.49
C PHE A 22 -6.04 5.92 -9.44
N ILE A 23 -6.59 5.41 -10.54
CA ILE A 23 -7.99 4.94 -10.60
C ILE A 23 -8.20 3.78 -9.62
N PHE A 24 -7.27 2.83 -9.57
CA PHE A 24 -7.36 1.68 -8.67
C PHE A 24 -7.33 2.11 -7.19
N SER A 25 -6.46 3.06 -6.84
CA SER A 25 -6.35 3.64 -5.50
C SER A 25 -7.62 4.38 -5.06
N ILE A 26 -8.23 5.16 -5.97
CA ILE A 26 -9.51 5.84 -5.73
C ILE A 26 -10.62 4.83 -5.47
N LEU A 27 -10.76 3.82 -6.34
CA LEU A 27 -11.79 2.80 -6.19
C LEU A 27 -11.65 2.07 -4.84
N LEU A 28 -10.42 1.68 -4.48
CA LEU A 28 -10.15 1.01 -3.21
C LEU A 28 -10.40 1.88 -1.98
N THR A 29 -10.43 3.21 -2.13
CA THR A 29 -10.73 4.13 -1.02
C THR A 29 -12.22 4.42 -0.92
N ILE A 30 -12.90 4.58 -2.05
CA ILE A 30 -14.34 4.87 -2.08
C ILE A 30 -15.15 3.70 -1.52
N ILE A 31 -14.80 2.45 -1.85
CA ILE A 31 -15.49 1.25 -1.38
C ILE A 31 -15.57 1.17 0.15
N PRO A 32 -14.45 1.19 0.91
CA PRO A 32 -14.50 1.12 2.38
C PRO A 32 -15.18 2.36 2.99
N PHE A 33 -14.96 3.56 2.45
CA PHE A 33 -15.63 4.77 2.95
C PHE A 33 -17.15 4.69 2.81
N TRP A 34 -17.63 4.29 1.64
CA TRP A 34 -19.06 4.15 1.38
C TRP A 34 -19.68 3.08 2.28
N MET A 35 -18.98 1.97 2.50
CA MET A 35 -19.47 0.89 3.37
C MET A 35 -19.53 1.30 4.86
N VAL A 36 -18.56 2.11 5.33
CA VAL A 36 -18.55 2.65 6.70
C VAL A 36 -19.67 3.67 6.92
N ILE A 37 -19.87 4.61 5.97
CA ILE A 37 -20.88 5.68 6.11
C ILE A 37 -22.29 5.09 6.13
N ASN A 38 -22.60 4.16 5.20
CA ASN A 38 -23.92 3.54 5.12
C ASN A 38 -24.15 2.47 6.19
N ARG A 39 -23.13 2.14 6.99
CA ARG A 39 -23.15 1.04 7.97
C ARG A 39 -23.73 -0.25 7.37
N ALA A 40 -23.30 -0.57 6.15
CA ALA A 40 -23.87 -1.64 5.34
C ALA A 40 -23.41 -3.05 5.78
N GLY A 41 -23.56 -3.35 7.08
CA GLY A 41 -23.19 -4.64 7.66
C GLY A 41 -22.88 -4.57 9.16
N SER A 42 -22.48 -5.72 9.71
CA SER A 42 -21.99 -5.78 11.09
C SER A 42 -20.68 -5.01 11.25
N LYS A 43 -20.40 -4.50 12.45
CA LYS A 43 -19.13 -3.81 12.77
C LYS A 43 -17.91 -4.68 12.42
N SER A 44 -18.01 -5.98 12.64
CA SER A 44 -16.94 -6.94 12.35
C SER A 44 -16.69 -7.07 10.85
N THR A 45 -17.75 -7.16 10.04
CA THR A 45 -17.67 -7.23 8.58
C THR A 45 -17.05 -5.97 7.99
N ILE A 46 -17.49 -4.79 8.46
CA ILE A 46 -16.95 -3.50 8.02
C ILE A 46 -15.46 -3.39 8.38
N LEU A 47 -15.08 -3.75 9.61
CA LEU A 47 -13.69 -3.71 10.06
C LEU A 47 -12.79 -4.63 9.21
N SER A 48 -13.22 -5.87 8.98
CA SER A 48 -12.46 -6.82 8.17
C SER A 48 -12.26 -6.31 6.73
N LEU A 49 -13.31 -5.78 6.10
CA LEU A 49 -13.23 -5.22 4.76
C LEU A 49 -12.28 -4.03 4.68
N VAL A 50 -12.36 -3.10 5.64
CA VAL A 50 -11.47 -1.93 5.70
C VAL A 50 -10.00 -2.35 5.81
N ILE A 51 -9.69 -3.34 6.66
CA ILE A 51 -8.34 -3.86 6.82
C ILE A 51 -7.83 -4.48 5.51
N ILE A 52 -8.65 -5.30 4.84
CA ILE A 52 -8.28 -5.91 3.56
C ILE A 52 -8.03 -4.84 2.50
N CYS A 53 -8.92 -3.85 2.37
CA CYS A 53 -8.74 -2.73 1.47
C CYS A 53 -7.45 -1.95 1.78
N ALA A 54 -7.14 -1.70 3.06
CA ALA A 54 -5.92 -1.00 3.46
C ALA A 54 -4.66 -1.76 3.07
N ILE A 55 -4.63 -3.09 3.27
CA ILE A 55 -3.50 -3.93 2.87
C ILE A 55 -3.30 -3.87 1.35
N VAL A 56 -4.36 -4.09 0.57
CA VAL A 56 -4.27 -4.04 -0.90
C VAL A 56 -3.86 -2.64 -1.37
N GLN A 57 -4.30 -1.58 -0.69
CA GLN A 57 -3.95 -0.20 -1.02
C GLN A 57 -2.45 0.09 -0.87
N ILE A 58 -1.80 -0.52 0.12
CA ILE A 58 -0.34 -0.45 0.29
C ILE A 58 0.35 -1.05 -0.94
N PHE A 59 -0.08 -2.25 -1.37
CA PHE A 59 0.50 -2.89 -2.56
C PHE A 59 0.30 -2.06 -3.83
N VAL A 60 -0.88 -1.45 -4.02
CA VAL A 60 -1.16 -0.58 -5.17
C VAL A 60 -0.20 0.62 -5.19
N HIS A 61 0.04 1.26 -4.05
CA HIS A 61 1.00 2.37 -3.98
C HIS A 61 2.44 1.94 -4.26
N LEU A 62 2.87 0.82 -3.68
CA LEU A 62 4.21 0.29 -3.88
C LEU A 62 4.47 -0.10 -5.34
N ILE A 63 3.46 -0.62 -6.05
CA ILE A 63 3.61 -1.06 -7.45
C ILE A 63 3.49 0.12 -8.42
N TYR A 64 2.42 0.90 -8.33
CA TYR A 64 2.08 1.89 -9.37
C TYR A 64 2.72 3.27 -9.14
N PHE A 65 2.82 3.72 -7.89
CA PHE A 65 3.33 5.07 -7.57
C PHE A 65 4.82 5.06 -7.31
N LEU A 66 5.28 4.13 -6.48
CA LEU A 66 6.70 4.02 -6.17
C LEU A 66 7.49 3.47 -7.36
N HIS A 67 6.79 2.89 -8.35
CA HIS A 67 7.30 2.45 -9.65
C HIS A 67 8.73 1.94 -9.54
N LEU A 68 8.94 1.02 -8.59
CA LEU A 68 10.25 0.48 -8.28
C LEU A 68 10.85 0.01 -9.60
N ASN A 69 11.82 0.79 -10.08
CA ASN A 69 12.36 0.61 -11.40
C ASN A 69 12.96 -0.79 -11.40
N ARG A 70 12.33 -1.74 -12.10
CA ARG A 70 12.91 -3.06 -12.35
C ARG A 70 14.27 -2.96 -13.09
N LYS A 71 14.67 -1.74 -13.49
CA LYS A 71 15.93 -1.37 -14.15
C LYS A 71 16.91 -0.57 -13.29
N SER A 72 16.52 0.00 -12.14
CA SER A 72 17.45 0.72 -11.28
C SER A 72 18.23 -0.29 -10.45
N GLU A 73 19.42 -0.66 -10.93
CA GLU A 73 20.43 -1.42 -10.18
C GLU A 73 19.94 -2.79 -9.67
N GLU A 74 19.80 -3.75 -10.59
CA GLU A 74 19.75 -5.20 -10.30
C GLU A 74 18.72 -5.71 -9.27
N GLY A 75 17.69 -4.91 -8.91
CA GLY A 75 16.67 -5.33 -7.93
C GLY A 75 17.07 -5.15 -6.46
N TRP A 76 18.25 -4.60 -6.17
CA TRP A 76 18.67 -4.31 -4.79
C TRP A 76 17.76 -3.28 -4.10
N ASN A 77 17.24 -2.30 -4.83
CA ASN A 77 16.25 -1.36 -4.26
C ASN A 77 14.93 -2.07 -3.89
N PHE A 78 14.51 -3.07 -4.66
CA PHE A 78 13.30 -3.84 -4.33
C PHE A 78 13.51 -4.70 -3.07
N ILE A 79 14.68 -5.36 -2.94
CA ILE A 79 15.01 -6.15 -1.75
C ILE A 79 15.08 -5.26 -0.50
N ALA A 80 15.65 -4.06 -0.62
CA ALA A 80 15.76 -3.11 0.49
C ALA A 80 14.39 -2.66 1.00
N ILE A 81 13.46 -2.31 0.10
CA ILE A 81 12.11 -1.88 0.49
C ILE A 81 11.32 -3.03 1.12
N LEU A 82 11.41 -4.24 0.57
CA LEU A 82 10.74 -5.40 1.15
C LEU A 82 11.29 -5.71 2.56
N PHE A 83 12.61 -5.60 2.75
CA PHE A 83 13.24 -5.77 4.04
C PHE A 83 12.79 -4.70 5.06
N THR A 84 12.74 -3.43 4.65
CA THR A 84 12.20 -2.35 5.50
C THR A 84 10.73 -2.59 5.87
N ALA A 85 9.89 -3.01 4.92
CA ALA A 85 8.49 -3.31 5.18
C ALA A 85 8.33 -4.49 6.17
N LEU A 86 9.16 -5.54 6.04
CA LEU A 86 9.21 -6.65 6.97
C LEU A 86 9.58 -6.18 8.39
N ILE A 87 10.62 -5.34 8.53
CA ILE A 87 11.02 -4.79 9.82
C ILE A 87 9.88 -4.00 10.45
N ILE A 88 9.22 -3.12 9.69
CA ILE A 88 8.08 -2.33 10.16
C ILE A 88 6.96 -3.25 10.65
N LEU A 89 6.65 -4.31 9.90
CA LEU A 89 5.63 -5.29 10.30
C LEU A 89 5.98 -5.97 11.62
N ILE A 90 7.23 -6.40 11.80
CA ILE A 90 7.71 -7.03 13.04
C ILE A 90 7.64 -6.05 14.21
N ILE A 91 8.07 -4.81 14.03
CA ILE A 91 8.04 -3.79 15.09
C ILE A 91 6.61 -3.48 15.50
N ILE A 92 5.69 -3.30 14.55
CA ILE A 92 4.28 -3.02 14.86
C ILE A 92 3.65 -4.23 15.56
N ALA A 93 3.74 -5.42 14.98
CA ALA A 93 3.15 -6.62 15.58
C ALA A 93 3.76 -6.93 16.96
N GLY A 94 5.08 -6.84 17.09
CA GLY A 94 5.80 -7.05 18.34
C GLY A 94 5.46 -6.01 19.40
N SER A 95 5.38 -4.72 19.04
CA SER A 95 5.02 -3.67 20.00
C SER A 95 3.58 -3.80 20.51
N LEU A 96 2.62 -4.07 19.61
CA LEU A 96 1.24 -4.36 19.99
C LEU A 96 1.16 -5.60 20.89
N TRP A 97 1.88 -6.67 20.56
CA TRP A 97 1.91 -7.89 21.37
C TRP A 97 2.50 -7.64 22.76
N ILE A 98 3.64 -6.98 22.84
CA ILE A 98 4.32 -6.67 24.10
C ILE A 98 3.45 -5.79 24.97
N MET A 99 2.87 -4.71 24.42
CA MET A 99 1.98 -3.83 25.19
C MET A 99 0.73 -4.55 25.66
N TRP A 100 0.12 -5.39 24.83
CA TRP A 100 -1.03 -6.20 25.24
C TRP A 100 -0.65 -7.14 26.39
N ASN A 101 0.46 -7.86 26.26
CA ASN A 101 0.93 -8.81 27.28
C ASN A 101 1.29 -8.10 28.59
N LEU A 102 1.98 -6.97 28.53
CA LEU A 102 2.29 -6.16 29.71
C LEU A 102 1.01 -5.62 30.37
N ASN A 103 0.06 -5.11 29.59
CA ASN A 103 -1.19 -4.60 30.13
C ASN A 103 -1.99 -5.69 30.85
N CYS A 104 -2.11 -6.89 30.28
CA CYS A 104 -2.74 -8.02 30.96
C CYS A 104 -2.01 -8.37 32.26
N ASN A 105 -0.68 -8.54 32.22
CA ASN A 105 0.10 -8.90 33.40
C ASN A 105 0.15 -7.82 34.50
N MET A 106 -0.09 -6.54 34.16
CA MET A 106 -0.12 -5.44 35.14
C MET A 106 -1.53 -5.13 35.68
N MET A 107 -2.60 -5.53 34.98
CA MET A 107 -3.98 -5.39 35.46
C MET A 107 -4.45 -6.57 36.33
N ASP A 108 -3.71 -7.68 36.34
CA ASP A 108 -4.01 -8.89 37.14
C ASP A 108 -3.56 -8.75 38.63
N SER A 109 -3.54 -7.54 39.21
CA SER A 109 -3.32 -7.27 40.64
C SER A 109 -4.46 -6.45 41.26
#